data_AF-A0A349B4M5-F1
#
_entry.id   AF-A0A349B4M5-F1
#
_cell.length_a   1.000
_cell.length_b   1.000
_cell.length_c   1.000
_cell.angle_alpha   90.00
_cell.angle_beta   90.00
_cell.angle_gamma   90.00
#
_symmetry.space_group_name_H-M   'P 1'
#
loop_
_entity.id
_entity.type
_entity.pdbx_description
1 polymer ?
#
loop_
_entity_poly.entity_id
_entity_poly.type
_entity_poly.pdbx_seq_one_letter_code
_entity_poly.pdbx_strand_id
1 'polypeptide(L)'
;PDEVVAADGRQLGFWGADTGAADRAVRAIARVQGLLGTDAVLVPEYAGGRGPGEQLRLVPAAGVDLGADRPAARPDWVGAPWPGRLPNPSPATLHPDAVPVDVLDARGRQVVVD
;
A
#
# COMPACT_ATOMS: atom_id res chain seq x y z
N PRO A 1 27.17 23.17 34.23
CA PRO A 1 26.64 22.97 32.87
C PRO A 1 25.52 21.94 32.95
N ASP A 2 24.27 22.38 32.75
CA ASP A 2 23.12 21.49 32.80
C ASP A 2 22.86 20.96 31.38
N GLU A 3 23.12 19.67 31.20
CA GLU A 3 22.90 18.97 29.94
C GLU A 3 21.41 18.66 29.78
N VAL A 4 20.81 19.13 28.69
CA VAL A 4 19.42 18.85 28.36
C VAL A 4 19.38 17.51 27.62
N VAL A 5 18.92 16.47 28.32
CA VAL A 5 18.67 15.13 27.77
C VAL A 5 17.22 15.05 27.27
N ALA A 6 17.01 14.40 26.11
CA ALA A 6 15.66 14.18 25.60
C ALA A 6 14.84 13.33 26.59
N ALA A 7 13.61 13.77 26.89
CA ALA A 7 12.74 13.01 27.77
C ALA A 7 12.17 11.79 27.02
N ASP A 8 12.68 10.59 27.31
CA ASP A 8 12.11 9.31 26.85
C ASP A 8 10.86 8.90 27.67
N GLY A 9 10.26 9.85 28.39
CA GLY A 9 9.07 9.65 29.20
C GLY A 9 7.83 9.47 28.32
N ARG A 10 7.10 8.37 28.54
CA ARG A 10 5.80 8.11 27.88
C ARG A 10 4.79 9.18 28.26
N GLN A 11 4.54 10.10 27.33
CA GLN A 11 3.48 11.09 27.44
C GLN A 11 2.14 10.41 27.15
N LEU A 12 1.32 10.20 28.19
CA LEU A 12 -0.07 9.80 28.03
C LEU A 12 -0.78 10.93 27.26
N GLY A 13 -1.09 10.67 25.99
CA GLY A 13 -1.72 11.65 25.11
C GLY A 13 -3.04 12.13 25.69
N PHE A 14 -3.10 13.42 26.03
CA PHE A 14 -4.30 14.07 26.56
C PHE A 14 -5.43 14.19 25.50
N TRP A 15 -5.11 13.90 24.23
CA TRP A 15 -6.04 13.90 23.09
C TRP A 15 -5.87 12.66 22.18
N GLY A 16 -5.96 11.46 22.76
CA GLY A 16 -6.23 10.23 21.98
C GLY A 16 -5.12 9.73 21.05
N ALA A 17 -3.95 10.38 20.98
CA ALA A 17 -2.75 9.78 20.43
C ALA A 17 -2.24 8.73 21.42
N ASP A 18 -2.82 7.54 21.35
CA ASP A 18 -2.39 6.39 22.11
C ASP A 18 -1.00 5.97 21.63
N THR A 19 0.01 6.39 22.38
CA THR A 19 1.43 6.10 22.11
C THR A 19 1.73 4.60 22.07
N GLY A 20 0.82 3.74 22.53
CA GLY A 20 0.94 2.28 22.47
C GLY A 20 0.07 1.62 21.40
N ALA A 21 -0.69 2.36 20.60
CA ALA A 21 -1.57 1.78 19.58
C ALA A 21 -0.78 1.03 18.50
N ALA A 22 0.34 1.60 18.03
CA ALA A 22 1.23 0.96 17.08
C ALA A 22 1.79 -0.37 17.63
N ASP A 23 2.34 -0.32 18.84
CA ASP A 23 2.86 -1.51 19.54
C ASP A 23 1.79 -2.60 19.71
N ARG A 24 0.55 -2.22 20.04
CA ARG A 24 -0.56 -3.17 20.15
C ARG A 24 -0.96 -3.75 18.79
N ALA A 25 -0.94 -2.94 17.73
CA ALA A 25 -1.22 -3.41 16.37
C ALA A 25 -0.17 -4.42 15.91
N VAL A 26 1.13 -4.13 16.11
CA VAL A 26 2.23 -5.05 15.79
C VAL A 26 2.08 -6.37 16.56
N ARG A 27 1.79 -6.33 17.86
CA ARG A 27 1.54 -7.55 18.66
C ARG A 27 0.32 -8.33 18.18
N ALA A 28 -0.76 -7.64 17.80
CA ALA A 28 -1.96 -8.29 17.28
C ALA A 28 -1.68 -9.01 15.96
N ILE A 29 -0.96 -8.38 15.04
CA ILE A 29 -0.53 -8.98 13.77
C ILE A 29 0.34 -10.22 14.02
N ALA A 30 1.35 -10.11 14.88
CA ALA A 30 2.21 -11.24 15.24
C ALA A 30 1.41 -12.41 15.83
N ARG A 31 0.39 -12.14 16.66
CA ARG A 31 -0.50 -13.17 17.19
C ARG A 31 -1.30 -13.87 16.11
N VAL A 32 -1.89 -13.12 15.16
CA VAL A 32 -2.65 -13.70 14.04
C VAL A 32 -1.73 -14.59 13.19
N GLN A 33 -0.51 -14.14 12.90
CA GLN A 33 0.46 -14.93 12.15
C GLN A 33 0.90 -16.20 12.88
N GLY A 34 1.08 -16.14 14.21
CA GLY A 34 1.36 -17.33 15.02
C GLY A 34 0.23 -18.36 15.00
N LEU A 35 -1.02 -17.93 14.79
CA LEU A 35 -2.18 -18.80 14.73
C LEU A 35 -2.47 -19.35 13.32
N LEU A 36 -2.27 -18.53 12.28
CA LEU A 36 -2.73 -18.82 10.91
C LEU A 36 -1.59 -18.98 9.89
N GLY A 37 -0.34 -18.77 10.30
CA GLY A 37 0.82 -18.76 9.41
C GLY A 37 1.21 -17.35 8.93
N THR A 38 2.42 -17.24 8.38
CA THR A 38 3.04 -15.96 8.00
C THR A 38 2.31 -15.21 6.89
N ASP A 39 1.65 -15.96 6.00
CA ASP A 39 0.94 -15.42 4.83
C ASP A 39 -0.51 -15.01 5.15
N ALA A 40 -0.96 -15.22 6.38
CA ALA A 40 -2.32 -14.89 6.80
C ALA A 40 -2.57 -13.38 6.98
N VAL A 41 -1.50 -12.58 7.14
CA VAL A 41 -1.59 -11.13 7.25
C VAL A 41 -0.70 -10.51 6.19
N LEU A 42 -1.32 -9.79 5.27
CA LEU A 42 -0.65 -9.10 4.19
C LEU A 42 -0.76 -7.59 4.37
N VAL A 43 0.26 -6.87 3.92
CA VAL A 43 0.32 -5.41 3.95
C VAL A 43 0.63 -4.88 2.54
N PRO A 44 0.05 -3.74 2.15
CA PRO A 44 0.25 -3.19 0.81
C PRO A 44 1.61 -2.49 0.68
N GLU A 45 2.21 -2.64 -0.49
CA GLU A 45 3.34 -1.85 -0.99
C GLU A 45 3.04 -1.35 -2.40
N TYR A 46 3.49 -0.15 -2.75
CA TYR A 46 3.37 0.38 -4.09
C TYR A 46 4.36 -0.32 -5.03
N ALA A 47 3.84 -0.89 -6.12
CA ALA A 47 4.63 -1.58 -7.15
C ALA A 47 4.64 -0.85 -8.51
N GLY A 48 3.68 0.05 -8.72
CA GLY A 48 3.48 0.73 -10.00
C GLY A 48 2.55 -0.04 -10.92
N GLY A 49 2.43 0.39 -12.17
CA GLY A 49 1.52 -0.23 -13.13
C GLY A 49 0.55 0.76 -13.75
N ARG A 50 -0.21 0.25 -14.72
CA ARG A 50 -1.24 1.03 -15.42
C ARG A 50 -2.55 0.96 -14.65
N GLY A 51 -2.95 -0.25 -14.28
CA GLY A 51 -4.23 -0.54 -13.64
C GLY A 51 -4.18 -0.52 -12.10
N PRO A 52 -5.31 -0.29 -11.43
CA PRO A 52 -5.40 -0.25 -9.97
C PRO A 52 -5.01 -1.58 -9.30
N GLY A 53 -5.24 -2.72 -9.96
CA GLY A 53 -4.80 -4.03 -9.46
C GLY A 53 -3.29 -4.29 -9.57
N GLU A 54 -2.58 -3.49 -10.35
CA GLU A 54 -1.12 -3.59 -10.50
C GLU A 54 -0.41 -2.63 -9.51
N GLN A 55 -1.02 -1.47 -9.23
CA GLN A 55 -0.41 -0.38 -8.46
C GLN A 55 0.04 -0.78 -7.06
N LEU A 56 -0.60 -1.76 -6.45
CA LEU A 56 -0.26 -2.30 -5.14
C LEU A 56 0.08 -3.78 -5.22
N ARG A 57 1.10 -4.19 -4.48
CA ARG A 57 1.42 -5.58 -4.20
C ARG A 57 1.18 -5.85 -2.71
N LEU A 58 0.54 -6.97 -2.41
CA LEU A 58 0.40 -7.46 -1.05
C LEU A 58 1.62 -8.31 -0.68
N VAL A 59 2.32 -7.95 0.39
CA VAL A 59 3.46 -8.72 0.91
C VAL A 59 3.15 -9.26 2.30
N PRO A 60 3.68 -10.43 2.69
CA PRO A 60 3.51 -10.95 4.05
C PRO A 60 4.04 -9.95 5.08
N ALA A 61 3.23 -9.65 6.10
CA ALA A 61 3.60 -8.73 7.16
C ALA A 61 4.83 -9.20 7.96
N ALA A 62 5.12 -10.51 7.95
CA ALA A 62 6.29 -11.10 8.59
C ALA A 62 7.61 -10.78 7.86
N GLY A 63 7.54 -10.37 6.58
CA GLY A 63 8.70 -10.04 5.77
C GLY A 63 9.13 -8.58 5.85
N VAL A 64 8.46 -7.75 6.66
CA VAL A 64 8.69 -6.31 6.75
C VAL A 64 8.67 -5.83 8.20
N ASP A 65 9.42 -4.78 8.49
CA ASP A 65 9.37 -4.13 9.80
C ASP A 65 8.19 -3.15 9.86
N LEU A 66 7.15 -3.50 10.62
CA LEU A 66 5.95 -2.69 10.79
C LEU A 66 6.13 -1.52 11.77
N GLY A 67 7.19 -1.53 12.58
CA GLY A 67 7.51 -0.45 13.52
C GLY A 67 8.44 0.61 12.91
N ALA A 68 9.09 0.30 11.80
CA ALA A 68 9.98 1.22 11.08
C ALA A 68 9.25 2.00 9.98
N ASP A 69 9.93 3.03 9.48
CA ASP A 69 9.48 3.72 8.27
C ASP A 69 9.54 2.78 7.07
N ARG A 70 8.47 2.80 6.26
CA ARG A 70 8.31 1.94 5.08
C ARG A 70 8.13 2.80 3.83
N PRO A 71 9.21 3.19 3.15
CA PRO A 71 9.13 3.95 1.91
C PRO A 71 8.22 3.29 0.87
N ALA A 72 8.29 1.97 0.73
CA ALA A 72 7.45 1.20 -0.20
C ALA A 72 5.94 1.26 0.09
N ALA A 73 5.52 1.67 1.30
CA ALA A 73 4.12 1.88 1.64
C ALA A 73 3.59 3.27 1.22
N ARG A 74 4.44 4.13 0.65
CA ARG A 74 4.08 5.50 0.25
C ARG A 74 3.79 5.60 -1.25
N PRO A 75 2.81 6.43 -1.68
CA PRO A 75 2.44 6.54 -3.09
C PRO A 75 3.55 7.06 -4.02
N ASP A 76 4.48 7.83 -3.47
CA ASP A 76 5.62 8.45 -4.17
C ASP A 76 6.83 7.52 -4.31
N TRP A 77 6.78 6.32 -3.71
CA TRP A 77 7.83 5.29 -3.85
C TRP A 77 8.11 4.90 -5.30
N VAL A 78 7.06 4.88 -6.13
CA VAL A 78 7.15 4.47 -7.53
C VAL A 78 7.22 5.71 -8.41
N GLY A 79 8.41 5.99 -8.94
CA GLY A 79 8.67 7.17 -9.78
C GLY A 79 8.67 6.92 -11.29
N ALA A 80 8.68 5.67 -11.76
CA ALA A 80 8.74 5.37 -13.19
C ALA A 80 7.47 5.85 -13.93
N PRO A 81 7.57 6.39 -15.16
CA PRO A 81 6.40 6.71 -15.95
C PRO A 81 5.75 5.40 -16.41
N TRP A 82 4.50 5.19 -16.03
CA TRP A 82 3.68 4.07 -16.47
C TRP A 82 2.67 4.60 -17.49
N PRO A 83 2.92 4.47 -18.81
CA PRO A 83 2.01 5.00 -19.82
C PRO A 83 0.63 4.39 -19.68
N GLY A 84 -0.42 5.21 -19.57
CA GLY A 84 -1.77 4.72 -19.31
C GLY A 84 -2.08 4.39 -17.85
N ARG A 85 -1.23 4.85 -16.90
CA ARG A 85 -1.55 4.81 -15.47
C ARG A 85 -2.82 5.59 -15.16
N LEU A 86 -3.75 4.92 -14.47
CA LEU A 86 -4.93 5.59 -13.93
C LEU A 86 -4.53 6.56 -12.79
N PRO A 87 -5.00 7.82 -12.84
CA PRO A 87 -4.75 8.79 -11.79
C PRO A 87 -5.52 8.43 -10.51
N ASN A 88 -5.11 9.02 -9.39
CA ASN A 88 -5.91 8.99 -8.17
C ASN A 88 -7.16 9.88 -8.33
N PRO A 89 -8.28 9.56 -7.65
CA PRO A 89 -8.50 8.34 -6.87
C PRO A 89 -8.75 7.12 -7.76
N SER A 90 -8.48 5.92 -7.22
CA SER A 90 -8.83 4.67 -7.90
C SER A 90 -10.35 4.62 -8.18
N PRO A 91 -10.77 4.05 -9.32
CA PRO A 91 -12.19 3.81 -9.60
C PRO A 91 -12.85 2.97 -8.49
N ALA A 92 -14.08 3.32 -8.11
CA ALA A 92 -14.82 2.61 -7.08
C ALA A 92 -15.39 1.25 -7.54
N THR A 93 -15.56 1.09 -8.86
CA THR A 93 -16.11 -0.13 -9.48
C THR A 93 -15.24 -0.53 -10.67
N LEU A 94 -14.86 -1.80 -10.71
CA LEU A 94 -14.11 -2.41 -11.80
C LEU A 94 -14.79 -3.73 -12.20
N HIS A 95 -14.65 -4.12 -13.46
CA HIS A 95 -14.98 -5.48 -13.86
C HIS A 95 -13.98 -6.45 -13.24
N PRO A 96 -14.43 -7.63 -12.76
CA PRO A 96 -13.53 -8.62 -12.16
C PRO A 96 -12.51 -9.16 -13.17
N ASP A 97 -12.96 -9.30 -14.42
CA ASP A 97 -12.14 -9.72 -15.55
C ASP A 97 -12.06 -8.60 -16.59
N ALA A 98 -10.96 -8.57 -17.35
CA ALA A 98 -10.79 -7.63 -18.44
C ALA A 98 -11.85 -7.88 -19.53
N VAL A 99 -12.62 -6.84 -19.87
CA VAL A 99 -13.61 -6.90 -20.93
C VAL A 99 -12.94 -6.53 -22.26
N PRO A 100 -13.02 -7.39 -23.30
CA PRO A 100 -12.53 -7.04 -24.63
C PRO A 100 -13.22 -5.77 -25.16
N VAL A 101 -12.43 -4.88 -25.74
CA VAL A 101 -12.92 -3.64 -26.36
C VAL A 101 -12.43 -3.55 -27.80
N ASP A 102 -13.33 -3.16 -28.70
CA ASP A 102 -12.96 -2.86 -30.09
C ASP A 102 -12.56 -1.39 -30.22
N VAL A 103 -11.37 -1.16 -30.74
CA VAL A 103 -10.90 0.19 -31.08
C VAL A 103 -11.18 0.40 -32.56
N LEU A 104 -12.07 1.35 -32.87
CA LEU A 104 -12.46 1.67 -34.24
C LEU A 104 -11.88 3.03 -34.67
N ASP A 105 -11.52 3.15 -35.95
CA ASP A 105 -11.14 4.41 -36.58
C ASP A 105 -12.38 5.30 -36.85
N ALA A 106 -12.16 6.52 -37.34
CA ALA A 106 -13.24 7.45 -37.66
C ALA A 106 -14.21 6.96 -38.77
N ARG A 107 -13.90 5.86 -39.46
CA ARG A 107 -14.73 5.22 -40.49
C ARG A 107 -15.36 3.91 -39.99
N GLY A 108 -15.23 3.58 -38.70
CA GLY A 108 -15.78 2.37 -38.09
C GLY A 108 -14.98 1.09 -38.36
N ARG A 109 -13.73 1.19 -38.82
CA ARG A 109 -12.86 0.02 -39.08
C ARG A 109 -11.99 -0.27 -37.87
N GLN A 110 -11.74 -1.54 -37.58
CA GLN A 110 -10.88 -1.93 -36.46
C GLN A 110 -9.45 -1.41 -36.65
N VAL A 111 -8.89 -0.83 -35.60
CA VAL A 111 -7.49 -0.43 -35.52
C VAL A 111 -6.65 -1.66 -35.17
N VAL A 112 -5.58 -1.89 -35.93
CA VAL A 112 -4.62 -2.97 -35.73
C VAL A 112 -3.21 -2.41 -35.55
N VAL A 113 -2.38 -3.11 -34.80
CA VAL A 113 -0.95 -2.81 -34.60
C VAL A 113 -0.16 -3.98 -35.17
N ASP A 114 0.90 -3.68 -35.94
CA ASP A 114 1.86 -4.67 -36.47
C ASP A 114 2.99 -4.93 -35.46
#